data_AF-U7L6K1-F1
#
_entry.id   AF-U7L6K1-F1
#
_cell.length_a   1.000
_cell.length_b   1.000
_cell.length_c   1.000
_cell.angle_alpha   90.00
_cell.angle_beta   90.00
_cell.angle_gamma   90.00
#
_symmetry.space_group_name_H-M   'P 1'
#
loop_
_entity.id
_entity.type
_entity.pdbx_description
1 polymer ?
#
loop_
_entity_poly.entity_id
_entity_poly.type
_entity_poly.pdbx_seq_one_letter_code
_entity_poly.pdbx_strand_id
1 'polypeptide(L)'
;MRRVPTPLKEAIRHAAIGADSSPERTLSRQLRAEGIYPKHNVLIAGYRFDLKIGRLLVEVDGWKYHKHSVTFQADRTKQNAAVAHGYTVLRFTADDIIHHLSQAVLLVKATLEVLKGGNPQLPTSATVPYWRWHLCV
;
A
#
# COMPACT_ATOMS: atom_id res chain seq x y z
N MET A 1 4.32 -27.28 27.11
CA MET A 1 4.04 -26.25 26.08
C MET A 1 4.96 -25.06 26.30
N ARG A 2 6.00 -24.85 25.46
CA ARG A 2 6.91 -23.70 25.59
C ARG A 2 6.17 -22.43 25.15
N ARG A 3 6.06 -21.44 26.04
CA ARG A 3 5.54 -20.10 25.69
C ARG A 3 6.51 -19.43 24.72
N VAL A 4 5.99 -18.98 23.58
CA VAL A 4 6.76 -18.18 22.61
C VAL A 4 7.22 -16.87 23.31
N PRO A 5 8.52 -16.54 23.30
CA PRO A 5 9.06 -15.33 23.92
C PRO A 5 8.40 -14.06 23.35
N THR A 6 8.12 -13.08 24.21
CA THR A 6 7.51 -11.79 23.81
C THR A 6 8.25 -11.09 22.67
N PRO A 7 9.61 -11.06 22.63
CA PRO A 7 10.34 -10.47 21.52
C PRO A 7 10.07 -11.17 20.17
N LEU A 8 9.89 -12.50 20.20
CA LEU A 8 9.57 -13.28 19.01
C LEU A 8 8.11 -13.07 18.57
N LYS A 9 7.18 -12.90 19.53
CA LYS A 9 5.80 -12.50 19.21
C LYS A 9 5.73 -11.11 18.59
N GLU A 10 6.47 -10.16 19.12
CA GLU A 10 6.59 -8.81 18.55
C GLU A 10 7.23 -8.87 17.16
N ALA A 11 8.34 -9.60 16.99
CA ALA A 11 8.98 -9.77 15.68
C ALA A 11 8.03 -10.40 14.64
N ILE A 12 7.23 -11.41 15.02
CA ILE A 12 6.22 -12.02 14.15
C ILE A 12 5.05 -11.07 13.87
N ARG A 13 4.60 -10.28 14.85
CA ARG A 13 3.55 -9.25 14.66
C ARG A 13 3.99 -8.16 13.68
N HIS A 14 5.26 -7.77 13.74
CA HIS A 14 5.85 -6.74 12.87
C HIS A 14 6.39 -7.29 11.55
N ALA A 15 6.49 -8.62 11.41
CA ALA A 15 6.86 -9.25 10.15
C ALA A 15 5.75 -9.06 9.12
N ALA A 16 6.09 -8.42 7.99
CA ALA A 16 5.26 -8.37 6.80
C ALA A 16 5.30 -9.73 6.09
N ILE A 17 4.66 -10.73 6.71
CA ILE A 17 4.50 -12.07 6.13
C ILE A 17 3.59 -11.92 4.90
N GLY A 18 4.14 -12.23 3.72
CA GLY A 18 3.44 -12.12 2.44
C GLY A 18 3.73 -10.85 1.64
N ALA A 19 4.76 -10.07 1.99
CA ALA A 19 5.22 -8.98 1.13
C ALA A 19 6.38 -9.42 0.23
N ASP A 20 6.21 -9.26 -1.07
CA ASP A 20 7.07 -9.84 -2.10
C ASP A 20 8.24 -8.91 -2.47
N SER A 21 8.19 -7.63 -2.08
CA SER A 21 9.25 -6.65 -2.34
C SER A 21 9.80 -5.94 -1.08
N SER A 22 10.99 -5.34 -1.18
CA SER A 22 11.56 -4.52 -0.08
C SER A 22 10.68 -3.29 0.23
N PRO A 23 10.25 -2.50 -0.77
CA PRO A 23 9.32 -1.38 -0.54
C PRO A 23 8.01 -1.80 0.14
N GLU A 24 7.36 -2.88 -0.31
CA GLU A 24 6.11 -3.36 0.29
C GLU A 24 6.29 -3.70 1.78
N ARG A 25 7.40 -4.38 2.12
CA ARG A 25 7.74 -4.69 3.53
C ARG A 25 7.94 -3.43 4.35
N THR A 26 8.62 -2.42 3.81
CA THR A 26 8.84 -1.13 4.48
C THR A 26 7.51 -0.43 4.77
N LEU A 27 6.64 -0.30 3.76
CA LEU A 27 5.33 0.30 3.93
C LEU A 27 4.49 -0.46 4.96
N SER A 28 4.41 -1.78 4.82
CA SER A 28 3.62 -2.63 5.72
C SER A 28 4.10 -2.55 7.18
N ARG A 29 5.42 -2.53 7.42
CA ARG A 29 5.99 -2.34 8.77
C ARG A 29 5.61 -0.99 9.35
N GLN A 30 5.74 0.09 8.58
CA GLN A 30 5.41 1.42 9.05
C GLN A 30 3.91 1.55 9.36
N LEU A 31 3.03 0.96 8.54
CA LEU A 31 1.60 0.89 8.83
C LEU A 31 1.31 0.13 10.13
N ARG A 32 1.98 -1.01 10.38
CA ARG A 32 1.82 -1.76 11.63
C ARG A 32 2.29 -0.97 12.85
N ALA A 33 3.38 -0.21 12.72
CA ALA A 33 3.87 0.68 13.78
C ALA A 33 2.84 1.78 14.12
N GLU A 34 2.03 2.20 13.13
CA GLU A 34 0.92 3.16 13.28
C GLU A 34 -0.41 2.49 13.69
N GLY A 35 -0.39 1.20 14.06
CA GLY A 35 -1.59 0.45 14.49
C GLY A 35 -2.50 0.00 13.33
N ILE A 36 -2.04 0.09 12.09
CA ILE A 36 -2.77 -0.35 10.89
C ILE A 36 -2.21 -1.71 10.47
N TYR A 37 -3.04 -2.74 10.48
CA TYR A 37 -2.64 -4.12 10.19
C TYR A 37 -3.17 -4.58 8.82
N PRO A 38 -2.44 -4.32 7.72
CA PRO A 38 -2.86 -4.77 6.39
C PRO A 38 -2.81 -6.29 6.26
N LYS A 39 -3.77 -6.84 5.50
CA LYS A 39 -3.70 -8.20 4.97
C LYS A 39 -2.87 -8.18 3.69
N HIS A 40 -1.92 -9.09 3.57
CA HIS A 40 -1.08 -9.17 2.38
C HIS A 40 -1.70 -10.04 1.28
N ASN A 41 -1.33 -9.76 0.03
CA ASN A 41 -1.40 -10.72 -1.06
C ASN A 41 -2.81 -11.27 -1.32
N VAL A 42 -3.82 -10.39 -1.25
CA VAL A 42 -5.25 -10.76 -1.30
C VAL A 42 -5.74 -10.93 -2.73
N LEU A 43 -6.62 -11.90 -2.98
CA LEU A 43 -7.25 -12.09 -4.28
C LEU A 43 -8.59 -11.36 -4.37
N ILE A 44 -8.75 -10.50 -5.37
CA ILE A 44 -10.00 -9.82 -5.73
C ILE A 44 -10.20 -9.97 -7.25
N ALA A 45 -11.32 -10.56 -7.65
CA ALA A 45 -11.64 -10.80 -9.07
C ALA A 45 -10.51 -11.50 -9.87
N GLY A 46 -9.79 -12.43 -9.24
CA GLY A 46 -8.66 -13.14 -9.85
C GLY A 46 -7.33 -12.39 -9.84
N TYR A 47 -7.28 -11.14 -9.37
CA TYR A 47 -6.05 -10.35 -9.25
C TYR A 47 -5.54 -10.31 -7.82
N ARG A 48 -4.23 -10.44 -7.64
CA ARG A 48 -3.56 -10.30 -6.33
C ARG A 48 -3.25 -8.84 -6.06
N PHE A 49 -3.54 -8.37 -4.85
CA PHE A 49 -3.17 -7.04 -4.35
C PHE A 49 -2.21 -7.15 -3.17
N ASP A 50 -1.22 -6.26 -3.12
CA ASP A 50 -0.15 -6.30 -2.12
C ASP A 50 -0.70 -6.15 -0.71
N LEU A 51 -1.52 -5.12 -0.47
CA LEU A 51 -2.10 -4.85 0.85
C LEU A 51 -3.60 -4.58 0.76
N LYS A 52 -4.35 -5.05 1.77
CA LYS A 52 -5.76 -4.73 2.00
C LYS A 52 -6.00 -4.26 3.42
N ILE A 53 -6.66 -3.11 3.54
CA ILE A 53 -7.06 -2.49 4.80
C ILE A 53 -8.54 -2.09 4.68
N GLY A 54 -9.46 -2.91 5.20
CA GLY A 54 -10.90 -2.67 5.03
C GLY A 54 -11.30 -2.64 3.55
N ARG A 55 -11.81 -1.50 3.07
CA ARG A 55 -12.18 -1.21 1.67
C ARG A 55 -11.07 -0.52 0.86
N LEU A 56 -9.89 -0.35 1.43
CA LEU A 56 -8.70 0.16 0.76
C LEU A 56 -7.80 -0.99 0.31
N LEU A 57 -7.38 -0.95 -0.95
CA LEU A 57 -6.31 -1.77 -1.52
C LEU A 57 -5.10 -0.87 -1.82
N VAL A 58 -3.90 -1.39 -1.60
CA VAL A 58 -2.65 -0.71 -1.92
C VAL A 58 -1.78 -1.62 -2.77
N GLU A 59 -1.20 -1.04 -3.82
CA GLU A 59 -0.20 -1.64 -4.70
C GLU A 59 1.12 -0.86 -4.59
N VAL A 60 2.24 -1.58 -4.62
CA VAL A 60 3.58 -1.01 -4.69
C VAL A 60 4.28 -1.49 -5.97
N ASP A 61 4.17 -0.69 -7.03
CA ASP A 61 4.66 -1.00 -8.37
C ASP A 61 6.17 -0.74 -8.47
N GLY A 62 6.92 -1.76 -8.88
CA GLY A 62 8.35 -1.65 -9.17
C GLY A 62 8.61 -1.29 -10.64
N TRP A 63 9.29 -0.17 -10.91
CA TRP A 63 9.63 0.31 -12.27
C TRP A 63 10.28 -0.76 -13.18
N LYS A 64 11.02 -1.70 -12.59
CA LYS A 64 11.80 -2.72 -13.31
C LYS A 64 10.95 -3.72 -14.14
N TYR A 65 9.63 -3.78 -13.95
CA TYR A 65 8.77 -4.81 -14.56
C TYR A 65 7.70 -4.29 -15.55
N HIS A 66 7.59 -2.98 -15.80
CA HIS A 66 6.48 -2.41 -16.59
C HIS A 66 6.86 -1.92 -18.00
N LYS A 67 7.68 -2.68 -18.77
CA LYS A 67 8.02 -2.34 -20.16
C LYS A 67 7.34 -3.20 -21.23
N HIS A 68 6.11 -3.68 -20.98
CA HIS A 68 5.33 -4.44 -21.97
C HIS A 68 3.87 -3.97 -22.03
N SER A 69 3.30 -3.82 -23.23
CA SER A 69 1.91 -3.34 -23.44
C SER A 69 0.85 -4.20 -22.73
N VAL A 70 1.13 -5.49 -22.55
CA VAL A 70 0.25 -6.43 -21.84
C VAL A 70 0.13 -6.08 -20.35
N THR A 71 1.23 -5.70 -19.68
CA THR A 71 1.19 -5.35 -18.26
C THR A 71 0.43 -4.05 -18.05
N PHE A 72 0.57 -3.09 -18.96
CA PHE A 72 -0.21 -1.85 -18.95
C PHE A 72 -1.71 -2.12 -18.96
N GLN A 73 -2.22 -2.93 -19.89
CA GLN A 73 -3.65 -3.25 -19.96
C GLN A 73 -4.12 -4.06 -18.74
N ALA A 74 -3.32 -5.01 -18.28
CA ALA A 74 -3.62 -5.81 -17.10
C ALA A 74 -3.76 -4.93 -15.85
N ASP A 75 -2.87 -3.95 -15.67
CA ASP A 75 -2.92 -3.02 -14.53
C ASP A 75 -4.20 -2.18 -14.49
N ARG A 76 -4.66 -1.65 -15.65
CA ARG A 76 -5.93 -0.91 -15.73
C ARG A 76 -7.11 -1.83 -15.44
N THR A 77 -7.11 -3.03 -16.02
CA THR A 77 -8.19 -4.00 -15.86
C THR A 77 -8.31 -4.45 -14.40
N LYS A 78 -7.17 -4.74 -13.75
CA LYS A 78 -7.06 -5.07 -12.33
C LYS A 78 -7.63 -3.96 -11.45
N GLN A 79 -7.23 -2.71 -11.69
CA GLN A 79 -7.73 -1.56 -10.92
C GLN A 79 -9.24 -1.36 -11.12
N ASN A 80 -9.73 -1.44 -12.36
CA ASN A 80 -11.16 -1.32 -12.65
C ASN A 80 -11.98 -2.42 -11.98
N ALA A 81 -11.47 -3.66 -11.94
CA ALA A 81 -12.12 -4.75 -11.24
C ALA A 81 -12.25 -4.45 -9.74
N ALA A 82 -11.18 -3.97 -9.09
CA ALA A 82 -11.26 -3.55 -7.69
C ALA A 82 -12.31 -2.47 -7.45
N VAL A 83 -12.35 -1.44 -8.30
CA VAL A 83 -13.35 -0.36 -8.21
C VAL A 83 -14.78 -0.91 -8.40
N ALA A 84 -15.01 -1.79 -9.38
CA ALA A 84 -16.31 -2.42 -9.60
C ALA A 84 -16.76 -3.27 -8.41
N HIS A 85 -15.82 -3.82 -7.63
CA HIS A 85 -16.09 -4.52 -6.37
C HIS A 85 -16.14 -3.58 -5.14
N GLY A 86 -16.15 -2.26 -5.36
CA GLY A 86 -16.33 -1.25 -4.33
C GLY A 86 -15.07 -0.87 -3.54
N TYR A 87 -13.89 -1.29 -4.00
CA TYR A 87 -12.64 -0.92 -3.34
C TYR A 87 -12.12 0.43 -3.81
N THR A 88 -11.48 1.16 -2.89
CA THR A 88 -10.57 2.26 -3.24
C THR A 88 -9.18 1.67 -3.42
N VAL A 89 -8.44 2.14 -4.43
CA VAL A 89 -7.10 1.64 -4.75
C VAL A 89 -6.12 2.81 -4.68
N LEU A 90 -5.02 2.64 -3.93
CA LEU A 90 -3.83 3.50 -4.01
C LEU A 90 -2.69 2.72 -4.64
N ARG A 91 -1.98 3.34 -5.57
CA ARG A 91 -0.77 2.77 -6.18
C ARG A 91 0.41 3.66 -5.85
N PHE A 92 1.46 3.07 -5.32
CA PHE A 92 2.73 3.72 -5.03
C PHE A 92 3.80 3.09 -5.90
N THR A 93 4.76 3.88 -6.33
CA THR A 93 5.99 3.37 -6.91
C THR A 93 6.95 2.91 -5.81
N ALA A 94 7.96 2.13 -6.16
CA ALA A 94 9.07 1.86 -5.26
C ALA A 94 9.71 3.17 -4.74
N ASP A 95 9.83 4.19 -5.59
CA ASP A 95 10.45 5.47 -5.24
C ASP A 95 9.62 6.27 -4.22
N ASP A 96 8.29 6.25 -4.35
CA ASP A 96 7.38 6.83 -3.35
C ASP A 96 7.66 6.25 -1.96
N ILE A 97 7.92 4.95 -1.87
CA ILE A 97 8.16 4.28 -0.60
C ILE A 97 9.60 4.50 -0.12
N ILE A 98 10.59 4.53 -1.01
CA ILE A 98 12.00 4.70 -0.64
C ILE A 98 12.27 6.14 -0.19
N HIS A 99 11.73 7.13 -0.91
CA HIS A 99 12.05 8.54 -0.72
C HIS A 99 10.97 9.31 0.02
N HIS A 100 9.72 8.86 -0.02
CA HIS A 100 8.56 9.60 0.46
C HIS A 100 7.61 8.76 1.33
N LEU A 101 8.16 7.80 2.10
CA LEU A 101 7.38 6.88 2.96
C LEU A 101 6.34 7.58 3.83
N SER A 102 6.70 8.72 4.42
CA SER A 102 5.78 9.50 5.26
C SER A 102 4.56 10.00 4.49
N GLN A 103 4.75 10.44 3.24
CA GLN A 103 3.65 10.87 2.37
C GLN A 103 2.74 9.69 2.00
N ALA A 104 3.31 8.51 1.72
CA ALA A 104 2.54 7.31 1.43
C ALA A 104 1.67 6.87 2.64
N VAL A 105 2.26 6.86 3.84
CA VAL A 105 1.54 6.51 5.08
C VAL A 105 0.45 7.52 5.41
N LEU A 106 0.73 8.82 5.27
CA LEU A 106 -0.28 9.87 5.47
C LEU A 106 -1.43 9.73 4.49
N LEU A 107 -1.14 9.40 3.23
CA LEU A 107 -2.18 9.21 2.22
C LEU A 107 -3.05 7.99 2.52
N VAL A 108 -2.45 6.89 2.97
CA VAL A 108 -3.19 5.71 3.45
C VAL A 108 -4.11 6.09 4.62
N LYS A 109 -3.59 6.78 5.64
CA LYS A 109 -4.37 7.22 6.81
C LYS A 109 -5.53 8.13 6.41
N ALA A 110 -5.25 9.17 5.62
CA ALA A 110 -6.28 10.08 5.13
C ALA A 110 -7.35 9.33 4.32
N THR A 111 -6.96 8.42 3.43
CA THR A 111 -7.91 7.63 2.64
C THR A 111 -8.79 6.75 3.52
N LEU A 112 -8.23 6.15 4.58
CA LEU A 112 -9.01 5.36 5.54
C LEU A 112 -10.01 6.23 6.31
N GLU A 113 -9.67 7.48 6.65
CA GLU A 113 -10.60 8.41 7.31
C GLU A 113 -11.71 8.87 6.35
N VAL A 114 -11.40 9.15 5.07
CA VAL A 114 -12.42 9.41 4.04
C VAL A 114 -13.39 8.24 3.90
N LEU A 115 -12.88 7.00 3.89
CA LEU A 115 -13.71 5.79 3.81
C LEU A 115 -14.62 5.58 5.03
N LYS A 116 -14.31 6.21 6.17
CA LYS A 116 -15.18 6.24 7.35
C LYS A 116 -16.19 7.40 7.32
N GLY A 117 -16.19 8.22 6.27
CA GLY A 117 -17.04 9.40 6.13
C GLY A 117 -16.45 10.68 6.76
N GLY A 118 -15.16 10.67 7.12
CA GLY A 118 -14.46 11.84 7.62
C GLY A 118 -13.95 12.76 6.51
N ASN A 119 -13.47 13.94 6.90
CA ASN A 119 -12.83 14.91 6.01
C ASN A 119 -11.42 15.26 6.52
N PRO A 120 -10.43 14.37 6.33
CA PRO A 120 -9.08 14.56 6.84
C PRO A 120 -8.31 15.60 6.02
N GLN A 121 -7.29 16.19 6.62
CA GLN A 121 -6.29 16.92 5.86
C GLN A 121 -5.51 15.96 4.97
N LEU A 122 -5.47 16.26 3.67
CA LEU A 122 -4.72 15.48 2.70
C LEU A 122 -3.22 15.83 2.72
N PRO A 123 -2.33 14.85 2.52
CA PRO A 123 -0.89 15.11 2.42
C PRO A 123 -0.53 15.87 1.15
N THR A 124 0.70 16.37 1.09
CA THR A 124 1.26 17.05 -0.10
C THR A 124 1.14 16.16 -1.34
N SER A 125 1.37 14.86 -1.19
CA SER A 125 1.27 13.89 -2.30
C SER A 125 -0.09 13.83 -3.00
N ALA A 126 -1.16 14.29 -2.35
CA ALA A 126 -2.52 14.32 -2.90
C ALA A 126 -3.05 15.73 -3.18
N THR A 127 -2.32 16.77 -2.80
CA THR A 127 -2.77 18.18 -2.90
C THR A 127 -1.99 18.99 -3.92
N VAL A 128 -0.82 18.51 -4.36
CA VAL A 128 -0.03 19.17 -5.40
C VAL A 128 0.44 18.16 -6.45
N PRO A 129 0.73 18.62 -7.68
CA PRO A 129 1.24 17.74 -8.74
C PRO A 129 2.54 17.03 -8.37
N TYR A 130 2.80 15.84 -8.93
CA TYR A 130 3.92 14.97 -8.55
C TYR A 130 5.28 15.69 -8.60
N TRP A 131 5.54 16.51 -9.63
CA TRP A 131 6.79 17.25 -9.79
C TRP A 131 7.05 18.34 -8.75
N ARG A 132 6.11 18.63 -7.85
CA ARG A 132 6.30 19.59 -6.74
C ARG A 132 6.71 18.94 -5.43
N TRP A 133 6.59 17.63 -5.30
CA TRP A 133 6.88 16.91 -4.05
C TRP A 133 7.79 15.70 -4.23
N HIS A 134 7.85 15.14 -5.44
CA HIS A 134 8.69 14.01 -5.82
C HIS A 134 9.95 14.48 -6.56
N LEU A 135 10.68 15.45 -5.98
CA LEU A 135 11.83 16.14 -6.59
C LEU A 135 13.12 15.29 -6.64
N CYS A 136 13.04 13.99 -6.37
CA CYS A 136 14.18 13.07 -6.44
C CYS A 136 14.48 12.58 -7.88
N VAL A 137 13.96 13.26 -8.92
CA VAL A 137 14.20 12.98 -10.34
C VAL A 137 14.49 14.27 -11.11
#